data_AF-A0AA91KPI3-F1
#
_entry.id   AF-A0AA91KPI3-F1
#
_cell.length_a   1.000
_cell.length_b   1.000
_cell.length_c   1.000
_cell.angle_alpha   90.00
_cell.angle_beta   90.00
_cell.angle_gamma   90.00
#
_symmetry.space_group_name_H-M   'P 1'
#
loop_
_entity.id
_entity.type
_entity.pdbx_description
1 polymer ?
#
loop_
_entity_poly.entity_id
_entity_poly.type
_entity_poly.pdbx_seq_one_letter_code
_entity_poly.pdbx_strand_id
1 'polypeptide(L)'
;MMSHDHDHDHPPYVEDYFFCEVTSVMRLTPSMIRVALRVDGGERLISTGHPDEWVRLALRPDPETPVTLPVQMADGKWGRPDGSQHCPNRPYTVRRWDADRREMLIDLVAHEGGVAASWAMGAKVGDIVGICNPEGRFEPPEDTSWMLLVTDITGLPAVGRILEELGTDQRAIVHVEIPSAADRQEIDSAGDVSVTWHETHGGGERHGGYTQLPGIARAIERLPEGPGYIYIAGEARAASECRKHFRDGLGFDKTRIDAIGYWIEGQARV
;
A
#
# COMPACT_ATOMS: atom_id res chain seq x y z
N MET A 1 -9.51 38.58 13.42
CA MET A 1 -10.41 37.43 13.81
C MET A 1 -9.84 36.10 13.32
N MET A 2 -8.74 35.68 14.03
CA MET A 2 -8.11 34.49 14.63
C MET A 2 -8.33 33.25 13.77
N SER A 3 -7.29 32.97 12.84
CA SER A 3 -6.49 31.85 12.33
C SER A 3 -6.64 30.59 13.19
N HIS A 4 -7.56 29.70 12.80
CA HIS A 4 -7.59 28.35 13.41
C HIS A 4 -6.76 27.38 12.55
N ASP A 5 -5.44 27.43 12.65
CA ASP A 5 -4.41 26.40 12.44
C ASP A 5 -4.64 25.18 13.36
N HIS A 6 -5.54 24.30 13.02
CA HIS A 6 -5.62 22.94 13.61
C HIS A 6 -4.32 22.18 13.41
N ASP A 7 -3.25 22.55 14.09
CA ASP A 7 -2.02 21.81 14.48
C ASP A 7 -2.36 20.42 15.01
N HIS A 8 -2.72 19.43 14.14
CA HIS A 8 -2.65 17.97 14.40
C HIS A 8 -1.44 17.59 15.23
N ASP A 9 -1.31 17.92 16.53
CA ASP A 9 -0.44 17.40 17.58
C ASP A 9 -0.06 15.93 17.33
N HIS A 10 0.71 15.64 16.20
CA HIS A 10 1.26 14.27 16.07
C HIS A 10 2.49 14.13 16.99
N PRO A 11 2.41 13.30 18.05
CA PRO A 11 3.66 12.98 18.75
C PRO A 11 4.87 13.02 17.80
N PRO A 12 6.14 13.62 18.25
CA PRO A 12 7.34 13.61 17.40
C PRO A 12 7.57 12.24 16.74
N TYR A 13 7.57 12.21 15.36
CA TYR A 13 7.99 11.08 14.51
C TYR A 13 9.22 10.37 15.10
N VAL A 14 9.07 9.25 15.87
CA VAL A 14 10.28 8.52 16.32
C VAL A 14 10.79 7.66 15.15
N GLU A 15 11.42 8.28 14.13
CA GLU A 15 11.93 7.45 13.00
C GLU A 15 12.90 6.38 13.52
N ASP A 16 12.30 5.13 13.48
CA ASP A 16 13.16 3.97 13.81
C ASP A 16 13.31 3.09 12.55
N TYR A 17 14.61 2.56 12.42
CA TYR A 17 14.88 1.67 11.27
C TYR A 17 15.19 0.26 11.79
N PHE A 18 14.79 -0.63 10.90
CA PHE A 18 14.92 -2.04 11.37
C PHE A 18 15.49 -2.88 10.23
N PHE A 19 16.47 -3.70 10.68
CA PHE A 19 16.81 -4.76 9.70
C PHE A 19 15.77 -5.88 9.75
N CYS A 20 15.66 -6.49 8.57
CA CYS A 20 14.71 -7.62 8.49
C CYS A 20 15.36 -8.75 7.69
N GLU A 21 14.99 -9.91 8.17
CA GLU A 21 15.41 -11.09 7.39
C GLU A 21 14.20 -11.79 6.76
N VAL A 22 14.40 -12.14 5.50
CA VAL A 22 13.30 -12.85 4.81
C VAL A 22 13.22 -14.27 5.37
N THR A 23 11.98 -14.59 5.76
CA THR A 23 11.84 -15.96 6.35
C THR A 23 11.03 -16.84 5.41
N SER A 24 10.29 -16.21 4.50
CA SER A 24 9.54 -17.01 3.51
C SER A 24 9.25 -16.14 2.28
N VAL A 25 9.25 -16.91 1.12
CA VAL A 25 8.85 -16.24 -0.14
C VAL A 25 7.84 -17.13 -0.86
N MET A 26 6.76 -16.42 -1.26
CA MET A 26 5.71 -17.22 -1.92
C MET A 26 5.15 -16.41 -3.10
N ARG A 27 5.16 -17.15 -4.23
CA ARG A 27 4.43 -16.51 -5.36
C ARG A 27 2.92 -16.81 -5.25
N LEU A 28 2.11 -15.68 -4.90
CA LEU A 28 0.66 -15.85 -4.65
C LEU A 28 -0.10 -15.97 -5.97
N THR A 29 0.24 -15.13 -6.84
CA THR A 29 -0.25 -15.18 -8.22
C THR A 29 0.89 -14.86 -9.19
N PRO A 30 0.60 -14.94 -10.46
CA PRO A 30 1.70 -14.67 -11.40
C PRO A 30 2.29 -13.26 -11.21
N SER A 31 1.42 -12.36 -10.72
CA SER A 31 1.93 -10.97 -10.67
C SER A 31 2.15 -10.50 -9.23
N MET A 32 2.05 -11.41 -8.25
CA MET A 32 2.18 -10.94 -6.85
C MET A 32 3.03 -11.95 -6.08
N ILE A 33 4.04 -11.38 -5.41
CA ILE A 33 4.90 -12.20 -4.53
C ILE A 33 4.75 -11.72 -3.08
N ARG A 34 4.55 -12.70 -2.21
CA ARG A 34 4.51 -12.36 -0.77
C ARG A 34 5.82 -12.79 -0.09
N VAL A 35 6.29 -11.82 0.74
CA VAL A 35 7.44 -12.20 1.58
C VAL A 35 7.09 -12.01 3.06
N ALA A 36 7.66 -12.92 3.84
CA ALA A 36 7.58 -12.75 5.30
C ALA A 36 8.94 -12.28 5.83
N LEU A 37 8.78 -11.27 6.71
CA LEU A 37 10.03 -10.70 7.26
C LEU A 37 10.05 -10.83 8.78
N ARG A 38 11.15 -11.44 9.21
CA ARG A 38 11.39 -11.27 10.66
C ARG A 38 12.07 -9.94 10.95
N VAL A 39 11.46 -9.18 11.91
CA VAL A 39 11.95 -7.81 12.13
C VAL A 39 12.83 -7.80 13.38
N ASP A 40 14.13 -7.54 13.11
CA ASP A 40 15.05 -7.42 14.26
C ASP A 40 14.75 -6.15 15.07
N GLY A 41 14.60 -6.40 16.47
CA GLY A 41 14.22 -5.26 17.34
C GLY A 41 12.75 -4.86 17.15
N GLY A 42 11.96 -5.76 16.69
CA GLY A 42 10.55 -5.47 16.31
C GLY A 42 9.73 -5.01 17.52
N GLU A 43 10.18 -5.29 18.77
CA GLU A 43 9.43 -4.80 19.95
C GLU A 43 9.33 -3.27 19.97
N ARG A 44 10.29 -2.58 19.16
CA ARG A 44 10.27 -1.10 19.12
C ARG A 44 9.40 -0.58 17.97
N LEU A 45 9.03 -1.52 17.11
CA LEU A 45 8.19 -1.07 15.97
C LEU A 45 6.80 -0.63 16.45
N ILE A 46 6.42 0.48 15.96
CA ILE A 46 5.11 1.02 16.35
C ILE A 46 4.19 1.02 15.13
N SER A 47 3.21 0.07 15.21
CA SER A 47 2.23 0.04 14.10
C SER A 47 1.24 1.21 14.22
N THR A 48 0.80 1.65 12.99
CA THR A 48 -0.21 2.73 13.06
C THR A 48 -1.59 2.18 13.38
N GLY A 49 -1.74 0.86 13.15
CA GLY A 49 -3.06 0.23 13.36
C GLY A 49 -3.97 0.43 12.14
N HIS A 50 -3.49 1.26 11.20
CA HIS A 50 -4.32 1.40 9.98
C HIS A 50 -4.07 0.23 9.02
N PRO A 51 -5.16 -0.21 8.38
CA PRO A 51 -5.01 -1.38 7.51
C PRO A 51 -4.20 -1.07 6.25
N ASP A 52 -4.10 0.32 5.94
CA ASP A 52 -3.31 0.62 4.73
C ASP A 52 -1.89 1.06 5.10
N GLU A 53 -1.50 0.75 6.36
CA GLU A 53 -0.16 1.27 6.72
C GLU A 53 0.92 0.66 5.83
N TRP A 54 1.99 1.50 5.68
CA TRP A 54 3.11 1.06 4.82
C TRP A 54 4.44 1.43 5.47
N VAL A 55 5.45 0.62 5.05
CA VAL A 55 6.82 0.95 5.43
C VAL A 55 7.63 1.25 4.15
N ARG A 56 8.75 1.90 4.45
CA ARG A 56 9.70 1.98 3.31
C ARG A 56 10.71 0.83 3.38
N LEU A 57 10.71 0.09 2.27
CA LEU A 57 11.56 -1.11 2.18
C LEU A 57 12.90 -0.71 1.54
N ALA A 58 13.91 -0.71 2.37
CA ALA A 58 15.26 -0.40 1.87
C ALA A 58 15.96 -1.65 1.33
N LEU A 59 16.52 -1.46 0.10
CA LEU A 59 17.12 -2.62 -0.58
C LEU A 59 18.58 -2.33 -0.90
N ARG A 60 19.28 -3.46 -1.14
CA ARG A 60 20.69 -3.26 -1.52
C ARG A 60 20.80 -2.41 -2.80
N PRO A 61 21.79 -1.56 -2.78
CA PRO A 61 21.97 -0.73 -3.98
C PRO A 61 22.52 -1.53 -5.16
N ASP A 62 23.35 -2.56 -4.78
CA ASP A 62 23.83 -3.56 -5.75
C ASP A 62 24.17 -4.87 -5.02
N PRO A 63 24.50 -5.93 -5.83
CA PRO A 63 24.64 -7.29 -5.27
C PRO A 63 25.82 -7.36 -4.28
N GLU A 64 26.75 -6.44 -4.37
CA GLU A 64 27.96 -6.59 -3.53
C GLU A 64 27.91 -5.67 -2.31
N THR A 65 26.84 -4.79 -2.31
CA THR A 65 26.79 -3.81 -1.18
C THR A 65 25.67 -4.22 -0.21
N PRO A 66 26.08 -4.33 1.08
CA PRO A 66 25.06 -4.72 2.04
C PRO A 66 24.04 -3.59 2.30
N VAL A 67 22.90 -4.07 2.86
CA VAL A 67 21.89 -3.06 3.27
C VAL A 67 22.44 -2.27 4.47
N THR A 68 22.30 -0.95 4.32
CA THR A 68 22.68 -0.11 5.47
C THR A 68 21.51 0.82 5.83
N LEU A 69 21.38 1.09 7.14
CA LEU A 69 20.30 1.98 7.60
C LEU A 69 20.91 3.17 8.35
N PRO A 70 20.26 4.31 8.21
CA PRO A 70 20.78 5.46 8.95
C PRO A 70 20.71 5.24 10.48
N VAL A 71 21.69 5.89 11.13
CA VAL A 71 21.66 5.86 12.61
C VAL A 71 21.49 7.30 13.13
N GLN A 72 21.01 7.26 14.40
CA GLN A 72 20.89 8.62 14.98
C GLN A 72 22.27 9.15 15.37
N MET A 73 22.59 10.39 14.80
CA MET A 73 23.91 10.98 15.06
C MET A 73 23.84 11.90 16.29
N ALA A 74 25.05 12.34 16.78
CA ALA A 74 25.15 13.16 18.01
C ALA A 74 24.30 14.43 17.90
N ASP A 75 24.06 14.89 16.68
CA ASP A 75 23.32 16.15 16.50
C ASP A 75 21.81 15.88 16.34
N GLY A 76 21.44 14.54 16.51
CA GLY A 76 19.99 14.24 16.56
C GLY A 76 19.45 13.95 15.15
N LYS A 77 20.31 14.17 14.13
CA LYS A 77 19.87 13.86 12.74
C LYS A 77 20.26 12.43 12.35
N TRP A 78 19.38 11.94 11.44
CA TRP A 78 19.72 10.59 10.95
C TRP A 78 20.79 10.70 9.84
N GLY A 79 21.81 9.82 10.03
CA GLY A 79 22.87 9.88 9.01
C GLY A 79 23.63 8.53 8.96
N ARG A 80 24.67 8.55 8.09
CA ARG A 80 25.53 7.34 7.94
C ARG A 80 26.98 7.72 8.26
N PRO A 81 27.37 7.47 9.43
CA PRO A 81 28.68 7.99 9.89
C PRO A 81 29.85 7.23 9.26
N ASP A 82 29.57 6.06 8.68
CA ASP A 82 30.71 5.26 8.16
C ASP A 82 30.84 5.43 6.65
N GLY A 83 30.04 6.46 6.14
CA GLY A 83 30.14 6.74 4.69
C GLY A 83 29.48 5.65 3.84
N SER A 84 28.77 4.79 4.54
CA SER A 84 28.09 3.72 3.77
C SER A 84 27.10 4.30 2.74
N GLN A 85 26.99 3.54 1.66
CA GLN A 85 26.14 4.00 0.55
C GLN A 85 24.65 3.94 0.94
N HIS A 86 23.94 4.97 0.34
CA HIS A 86 22.47 4.99 0.57
C HIS A 86 21.78 3.83 -0.15
N CYS A 87 20.84 3.24 0.67
CA CYS A 87 20.03 2.17 0.05
C CYS A 87 18.71 2.75 -0.49
N PRO A 88 18.50 2.40 -1.79
CA PRO A 88 17.19 2.84 -2.29
C PRO A 88 16.03 2.21 -1.50
N ASN A 89 14.96 3.02 -1.38
CA ASN A 89 13.81 2.43 -0.66
C ASN A 89 12.50 2.82 -1.36
N ARG A 90 11.53 1.84 -1.20
CA ARG A 90 10.19 2.04 -1.77
C ARG A 90 9.11 1.71 -0.74
N PRO A 91 8.01 2.54 -0.84
CA PRO A 91 6.91 2.25 0.08
C PRO A 91 6.17 0.95 -0.31
N TYR A 92 5.87 0.15 0.75
CA TYR A 92 5.05 -1.05 0.54
C TYR A 92 4.09 -1.23 1.71
N THR A 93 2.96 -1.71 1.25
CA THR A 93 1.90 -1.92 2.27
C THR A 93 2.30 -3.09 3.19
N VAL A 94 2.12 -2.82 4.49
CA VAL A 94 2.23 -3.93 5.45
C VAL A 94 0.94 -4.78 5.38
N ARG A 95 1.06 -6.02 4.73
CA ARG A 95 -0.12 -6.90 4.58
C ARG A 95 -0.58 -7.46 5.93
N ARG A 96 0.43 -7.61 6.84
CA ARG A 96 0.11 -8.08 8.22
C ARG A 96 1.35 -7.88 9.11
N TRP A 97 1.00 -7.36 10.29
CA TRP A 97 2.05 -7.28 11.32
C TRP A 97 1.63 -8.10 12.54
N ASP A 98 2.58 -9.09 12.88
CA ASP A 98 2.37 -9.93 14.09
C ASP A 98 3.41 -9.53 15.15
N ALA A 99 2.94 -8.84 16.17
CA ALA A 99 3.88 -8.26 17.16
C ALA A 99 4.49 -9.37 18.03
N ASP A 100 3.71 -10.43 18.25
CA ASP A 100 4.24 -11.52 19.12
C ASP A 100 5.38 -12.27 18.42
N ARG A 101 5.18 -12.39 17.12
CA ARG A 101 6.22 -13.16 16.39
C ARG A 101 7.20 -12.19 15.71
N ARG A 102 6.90 -10.93 15.82
CA ARG A 102 7.71 -9.90 15.14
C ARG A 102 7.93 -10.26 13.67
N GLU A 103 6.82 -10.55 13.10
CA GLU A 103 6.84 -10.96 11.68
C GLU A 103 5.91 -10.04 10.87
N MET A 104 6.50 -9.66 9.69
CA MET A 104 5.72 -8.78 8.81
C MET A 104 5.58 -9.43 7.44
N LEU A 105 4.30 -9.28 6.96
CA LEU A 105 4.07 -9.75 5.58
C LEU A 105 3.94 -8.56 4.64
N ILE A 106 4.62 -8.76 3.49
CA ILE A 106 4.52 -7.72 2.46
C ILE A 106 4.25 -8.40 1.11
N ASP A 107 3.25 -7.83 0.41
CA ASP A 107 3.00 -8.32 -0.96
C ASP A 107 3.57 -7.33 -1.98
N LEU A 108 4.31 -7.94 -2.96
CA LEU A 108 4.99 -7.09 -3.94
C LEU A 108 4.53 -7.49 -5.35
N VAL A 109 4.20 -6.38 -6.09
CA VAL A 109 3.83 -6.69 -7.48
C VAL A 109 5.08 -7.07 -8.27
N ALA A 110 4.88 -8.21 -9.02
CA ALA A 110 6.01 -8.69 -9.84
C ALA A 110 5.90 -8.06 -11.25
N HIS A 111 7.00 -7.30 -11.60
CA HIS A 111 7.05 -6.70 -12.96
C HIS A 111 8.52 -6.42 -13.32
N GLU A 112 8.66 -6.24 -14.61
CA GLU A 112 10.04 -5.95 -15.06
C GLU A 112 10.43 -4.50 -14.74
N GLY A 113 11.59 -4.40 -14.19
CA GLY A 113 12.05 -3.01 -14.01
C GLY A 113 11.78 -2.52 -12.58
N GLY A 114 12.80 -1.86 -12.02
CA GLY A 114 12.64 -1.27 -10.66
C GLY A 114 13.40 -2.12 -9.62
N VAL A 115 13.93 -1.43 -8.65
CA VAL A 115 14.83 -2.07 -7.67
C VAL A 115 14.02 -3.00 -6.76
N ALA A 116 12.75 -2.65 -6.40
CA ALA A 116 12.01 -3.50 -5.44
C ALA A 116 11.43 -4.72 -6.16
N ALA A 117 10.85 -4.48 -7.37
CA ALA A 117 10.28 -5.63 -8.09
C ALA A 117 11.37 -6.65 -8.46
N SER A 118 12.57 -6.11 -8.93
CA SER A 118 13.68 -7.03 -9.25
C SER A 118 14.12 -7.84 -8.03
N TRP A 119 14.21 -7.13 -6.95
CA TRP A 119 14.56 -7.87 -5.72
C TRP A 119 13.50 -8.94 -5.40
N ALA A 120 12.24 -8.58 -5.40
CA ALA A 120 11.18 -9.52 -4.99
C ALA A 120 11.21 -10.77 -5.87
N MET A 121 11.50 -10.66 -7.18
CA MET A 121 11.49 -11.83 -8.11
C MET A 121 12.67 -12.74 -7.82
N GLY A 122 13.72 -12.22 -7.18
CA GLY A 122 14.90 -13.07 -6.87
C GLY A 122 15.06 -13.28 -5.36
N ALA A 123 14.06 -12.90 -4.61
CA ALA A 123 14.23 -12.93 -3.14
C ALA A 123 14.36 -14.39 -2.66
N LYS A 124 15.25 -14.55 -1.67
CA LYS A 124 15.42 -15.87 -1.04
C LYS A 124 15.41 -15.73 0.49
N VAL A 125 14.99 -16.91 1.05
CA VAL A 125 15.07 -16.93 2.53
C VAL A 125 16.50 -16.57 2.97
N GLY A 126 16.52 -15.62 4.01
CA GLY A 126 17.85 -15.23 4.53
C GLY A 126 18.24 -13.84 4.01
N ASP A 127 17.63 -13.42 2.89
CA ASP A 127 17.93 -12.06 2.43
C ASP A 127 17.64 -11.01 3.52
N ILE A 128 18.54 -9.93 3.43
CA ILE A 128 18.37 -8.86 4.44
C ILE A 128 17.85 -7.60 3.74
N VAL A 129 16.79 -7.00 4.40
CA VAL A 129 16.27 -5.70 3.93
C VAL A 129 16.08 -4.79 5.15
N GLY A 130 15.89 -3.47 4.81
CA GLY A 130 15.59 -2.53 5.91
C GLY A 130 14.16 -1.98 5.79
N ILE A 131 13.67 -1.60 7.01
CA ILE A 131 12.37 -0.90 6.98
C ILE A 131 12.41 0.22 8.02
N CYS A 132 11.42 1.13 7.81
CA CYS A 132 11.19 2.15 8.86
C CYS A 132 9.80 1.99 9.47
N ASN A 133 9.64 2.76 10.56
CA ASN A 133 8.27 2.69 11.12
C ASN A 133 7.22 3.03 10.08
N PRO A 134 6.09 2.33 10.25
CA PRO A 134 5.06 2.51 9.22
C PRO A 134 4.31 3.84 9.38
N GLU A 135 3.76 4.21 8.24
CA GLU A 135 2.73 5.27 8.17
C GLU A 135 1.42 4.71 7.61
N GLY A 136 0.34 5.45 8.04
CA GLY A 136 -0.97 4.98 7.52
C GLY A 136 -1.97 6.14 7.50
N ARG A 137 -2.98 5.90 6.65
CA ARG A 137 -3.86 7.09 6.57
C ARG A 137 -5.32 6.66 6.47
N PHE A 138 -5.61 5.28 6.29
CA PHE A 138 -7.01 4.82 6.15
C PHE A 138 -7.78 5.05 7.45
N GLU A 139 -8.74 6.02 7.36
CA GLU A 139 -9.46 6.38 8.60
C GLU A 139 -10.89 6.83 8.25
N PRO A 140 -11.69 5.86 7.90
CA PRO A 140 -13.08 6.23 7.62
C PRO A 140 -13.80 6.78 8.86
N PRO A 141 -14.71 7.83 8.67
CA PRO A 141 -15.48 8.31 9.82
C PRO A 141 -16.29 7.18 10.48
N GLU A 142 -16.60 7.38 11.78
CA GLU A 142 -17.25 6.30 12.58
C GLU A 142 -18.64 5.97 12.04
N ASP A 143 -19.26 6.98 11.37
CA ASP A 143 -20.65 6.73 10.92
C ASP A 143 -20.67 6.14 9.50
N THR A 144 -19.49 5.58 9.02
CA THR A 144 -19.44 5.05 7.64
C THR A 144 -20.29 3.77 7.56
N SER A 145 -21.28 3.81 6.59
CA SER A 145 -22.23 2.66 6.47
C SER A 145 -21.83 1.77 5.29
N TRP A 146 -21.09 2.31 4.35
CA TRP A 146 -20.55 1.49 3.25
C TRP A 146 -19.24 2.10 2.75
N MET A 147 -18.42 1.20 2.15
CA MET A 147 -17.14 1.66 1.58
C MET A 147 -17.04 1.22 0.12
N LEU A 148 -16.55 2.18 -0.64
CA LEU A 148 -16.16 1.83 -2.01
C LEU A 148 -14.63 1.86 -2.14
N LEU A 149 -14.07 0.68 -2.52
CA LEU A 149 -12.61 0.54 -2.67
C LEU A 149 -12.27 0.27 -4.14
N VAL A 150 -11.51 1.20 -4.72
CA VAL A 150 -11.13 1.08 -6.13
C VAL A 150 -9.60 1.06 -6.24
N THR A 151 -9.08 -0.04 -6.86
CA THR A 151 -7.61 -0.09 -6.84
C THR A 151 -7.12 -0.91 -8.03
N ASP A 152 -5.86 -0.60 -8.49
CA ASP A 152 -5.17 -1.63 -9.30
C ASP A 152 -4.37 -2.59 -8.42
N ILE A 153 -3.61 -3.47 -9.15
CA ILE A 153 -3.06 -4.62 -8.39
C ILE A 153 -2.07 -4.12 -7.33
N THR A 154 -1.49 -2.92 -7.47
CA THR A 154 -0.53 -2.42 -6.46
C THR A 154 -1.25 -2.03 -5.17
N GLY A 155 -2.52 -1.61 -5.20
CA GLY A 155 -3.30 -1.26 -3.99
C GLY A 155 -3.97 -2.48 -3.36
N LEU A 156 -3.88 -3.65 -4.01
CA LEU A 156 -4.64 -4.83 -3.55
C LEU A 156 -4.18 -5.27 -2.16
N PRO A 157 -2.90 -5.17 -1.81
CA PRO A 157 -2.52 -5.56 -0.44
C PRO A 157 -3.24 -4.70 0.62
N ALA A 158 -3.28 -3.39 0.46
CA ALA A 158 -4.02 -2.56 1.44
C ALA A 158 -5.51 -2.93 1.47
N VAL A 159 -6.11 -3.11 0.27
CA VAL A 159 -7.54 -3.47 0.22
C VAL A 159 -7.75 -4.85 0.86
N GLY A 160 -6.80 -5.73 0.59
CA GLY A 160 -6.89 -7.05 1.24
C GLY A 160 -6.97 -6.96 2.77
N ARG A 161 -6.05 -6.19 3.33
CA ARG A 161 -6.05 -6.08 4.82
C ARG A 161 -7.30 -5.34 5.31
N ILE A 162 -7.72 -4.31 4.55
CA ILE A 162 -8.97 -3.62 4.95
C ILE A 162 -10.11 -4.63 5.02
N LEU A 163 -10.23 -5.45 4.03
CA LEU A 163 -11.37 -6.40 4.00
C LEU A 163 -11.24 -7.42 5.13
N GLU A 164 -10.05 -7.90 5.41
CA GLU A 164 -9.88 -8.92 6.47
C GLU A 164 -10.19 -8.34 7.84
N GLU A 165 -10.15 -7.01 7.94
CA GLU A 165 -10.33 -6.43 9.28
C GLU A 165 -11.72 -5.79 9.41
N LEU A 166 -12.46 -6.00 8.41
CA LEU A 166 -13.82 -5.41 8.50
C LEU A 166 -14.64 -6.13 9.57
N GLY A 167 -15.52 -5.33 10.21
CA GLY A 167 -16.47 -5.92 11.19
C GLY A 167 -17.70 -6.49 10.48
N THR A 168 -18.52 -7.29 11.16
CA THR A 168 -19.68 -8.02 10.57
C THR A 168 -20.75 -7.04 10.10
N ASP A 169 -20.73 -5.80 10.61
CA ASP A 169 -21.82 -4.86 10.24
C ASP A 169 -21.35 -3.90 9.14
N GLN A 170 -20.19 -4.20 8.57
CA GLN A 170 -19.65 -3.24 7.58
C GLN A 170 -19.82 -3.83 6.17
N ARG A 171 -20.04 -2.84 5.28
CA ARG A 171 -20.26 -3.22 3.86
C ARG A 171 -19.17 -2.59 2.99
N ALA A 172 -18.62 -3.47 2.06
CA ALA A 172 -17.58 -2.95 1.15
C ALA A 172 -17.90 -3.38 -0.29
N ILE A 173 -17.86 -2.34 -1.15
CA ILE A 173 -17.92 -2.59 -2.61
C ILE A 173 -16.53 -2.37 -3.22
N VAL A 174 -16.06 -3.49 -3.90
CA VAL A 174 -14.61 -3.43 -4.22
C VAL A 174 -14.46 -3.67 -5.72
N HIS A 175 -13.63 -2.72 -6.30
CA HIS A 175 -13.23 -2.93 -7.71
C HIS A 175 -11.70 -2.99 -7.80
N VAL A 176 -11.30 -4.12 -8.47
CA VAL A 176 -9.83 -4.28 -8.53
C VAL A 176 -9.45 -4.57 -9.99
N GLU A 177 -8.58 -3.67 -10.43
CA GLU A 177 -7.98 -3.96 -11.74
C GLU A 177 -6.76 -4.89 -11.60
N ILE A 178 -6.75 -5.99 -12.42
CA ILE A 178 -5.65 -6.97 -12.34
C ILE A 178 -5.20 -7.31 -13.77
N PRO A 179 -3.93 -7.82 -13.78
CA PRO A 179 -3.38 -8.08 -15.11
C PRO A 179 -4.08 -9.26 -15.80
N SER A 180 -4.45 -10.23 -14.99
CA SER A 180 -5.14 -11.39 -15.63
C SER A 180 -6.03 -12.08 -14.59
N ALA A 181 -6.79 -13.01 -15.14
CA ALA A 181 -7.72 -13.76 -14.26
C ALA A 181 -6.94 -14.60 -13.24
N ALA A 182 -5.74 -14.93 -13.57
CA ALA A 182 -4.93 -15.78 -12.65
C ALA A 182 -4.45 -14.98 -11.44
N ASP A 183 -4.71 -13.69 -11.54
CA ASP A 183 -4.26 -12.88 -10.38
C ASP A 183 -5.41 -12.59 -9.41
N ARG A 184 -6.54 -13.20 -9.66
CA ARG A 184 -7.61 -13.03 -8.66
C ARG A 184 -7.25 -13.75 -7.36
N GLN A 185 -7.63 -13.03 -6.22
CA GLN A 185 -7.30 -13.64 -4.91
C GLN A 185 -8.57 -13.80 -4.07
N GLU A 186 -8.47 -14.89 -3.32
CA GLU A 186 -9.56 -15.02 -2.33
C GLU A 186 -9.20 -14.24 -1.05
N ILE A 187 -10.15 -13.37 -0.67
CA ILE A 187 -9.85 -12.56 0.53
C ILE A 187 -10.98 -12.74 1.54
N ASP A 188 -10.57 -13.14 2.72
CA ASP A 188 -11.58 -13.37 3.78
C ASP A 188 -12.08 -12.04 4.34
N SER A 189 -13.38 -12.16 4.74
CA SER A 189 -13.93 -10.96 5.41
C SER A 189 -15.15 -11.36 6.24
N ALA A 190 -15.23 -10.68 7.39
CA ALA A 190 -16.44 -10.91 8.22
C ALA A 190 -17.59 -10.00 7.75
N GLY A 191 -17.25 -8.98 6.95
CA GLY A 191 -18.28 -8.00 6.50
C GLY A 191 -19.02 -8.48 5.26
N ASP A 192 -19.97 -7.60 4.86
CA ASP A 192 -20.68 -7.82 3.58
C ASP A 192 -19.87 -7.24 2.40
N VAL A 193 -19.21 -8.21 1.64
CA VAL A 193 -18.22 -7.70 0.65
C VAL A 193 -18.62 -8.22 -0.73
N SER A 194 -18.59 -7.24 -1.67
CA SER A 194 -18.70 -7.63 -3.08
C SER A 194 -17.46 -7.14 -3.85
N VAL A 195 -16.84 -8.11 -4.51
CA VAL A 195 -15.61 -7.74 -5.24
C VAL A 195 -15.84 -7.97 -6.73
N THR A 196 -15.49 -6.91 -7.48
CA THR A 196 -15.50 -7.05 -8.94
C THR A 196 -14.06 -6.94 -9.47
N TRP A 197 -13.66 -8.01 -10.24
CA TRP A 197 -12.29 -8.03 -10.80
C TRP A 197 -12.31 -7.58 -12.27
N HIS A 198 -11.41 -6.64 -12.53
CA HIS A 198 -11.31 -6.13 -13.91
C HIS A 198 -9.97 -6.57 -14.51
N GLU A 199 -10.07 -7.40 -15.55
CA GLU A 199 -8.85 -7.90 -16.22
C GLU A 199 -8.49 -6.98 -17.40
N THR A 200 -7.33 -6.35 -17.20
CA THR A 200 -7.16 -5.28 -18.21
C THR A 200 -5.82 -5.46 -18.92
N HIS A 201 -4.95 -6.57 -18.56
CA HIS A 201 -3.63 -6.70 -19.21
C HIS A 201 -3.45 -8.13 -19.72
N GLY A 202 -4.32 -8.69 -20.59
CA GLY A 202 -3.98 -10.06 -21.05
C GLY A 202 -5.18 -10.69 -21.77
N GLY A 203 -5.72 -9.89 -22.83
CA GLY A 203 -6.29 -10.71 -23.94
C GLY A 203 -7.47 -9.99 -24.60
N GLY A 204 -7.62 -8.62 -24.52
CA GLY A 204 -8.58 -7.82 -25.31
C GLY A 204 -7.88 -6.60 -25.94
N GLU A 205 -8.66 -5.80 -26.91
CA GLU A 205 -8.24 -4.55 -27.60
C GLU A 205 -7.36 -3.68 -26.69
N ARG A 206 -6.05 -3.70 -26.92
CA ARG A 206 -5.08 -2.75 -26.31
C ARG A 206 -5.76 -1.43 -25.90
N HIS A 207 -6.22 -1.39 -24.71
CA HIS A 207 -6.75 -0.10 -24.23
C HIS A 207 -5.60 0.89 -24.00
N GLY A 208 -5.68 2.04 -24.81
CA GLY A 208 -4.76 3.19 -24.60
C GLY A 208 -4.51 3.47 -23.11
N GLY A 209 -3.27 3.32 -22.60
CA GLY A 209 -2.91 3.80 -21.25
C GLY A 209 -2.50 2.64 -20.34
N TYR A 210 -1.84 2.75 -19.17
CA TYR A 210 -1.14 1.79 -18.28
C TYR A 210 -2.09 1.29 -17.20
N THR A 211 -3.29 1.91 -17.09
CA THR A 211 -4.32 1.45 -16.13
C THR A 211 -5.70 1.84 -16.67
N GLN A 212 -6.76 1.06 -16.24
CA GLN A 212 -8.14 1.38 -16.63
C GLN A 212 -8.97 1.84 -15.44
N LEU A 213 -8.28 2.24 -14.43
CA LEU A 213 -9.00 2.59 -13.18
C LEU A 213 -9.99 3.72 -13.46
N PRO A 214 -9.61 4.76 -14.25
CA PRO A 214 -10.60 5.83 -14.48
C PRO A 214 -11.85 5.30 -15.19
N GLY A 215 -11.64 4.45 -16.21
CA GLY A 215 -12.82 3.84 -16.86
C GLY A 215 -13.67 3.04 -15.87
N ILE A 216 -13.02 2.25 -15.06
CA ILE A 216 -13.75 1.48 -14.04
C ILE A 216 -14.54 2.42 -13.12
N ALA A 217 -13.91 3.46 -12.68
CA ALA A 217 -14.61 4.40 -11.78
C ALA A 217 -15.80 5.04 -12.51
N ARG A 218 -15.67 5.38 -13.77
CA ARG A 218 -16.76 6.06 -14.51
C ARG A 218 -17.94 5.12 -14.71
N ALA A 219 -17.61 3.87 -14.77
CA ALA A 219 -18.72 2.92 -14.95
C ALA A 219 -19.59 2.82 -13.68
N ILE A 220 -19.07 3.29 -12.59
CA ILE A 220 -19.92 3.36 -11.37
C ILE A 220 -20.73 4.66 -11.38
N GLU A 221 -22.03 4.53 -11.67
CA GLU A 221 -22.84 5.75 -11.95
C GLU A 221 -23.71 6.09 -10.74
N ARG A 222 -23.73 5.07 -9.81
CA ARG A 222 -24.53 5.38 -8.60
C ARG A 222 -23.84 4.79 -7.38
N LEU A 223 -24.05 5.60 -6.24
CA LEU A 223 -23.47 5.11 -4.97
C LEU A 223 -24.60 4.74 -4.00
N PRO A 224 -24.30 3.82 -3.17
CA PRO A 224 -25.33 3.48 -2.18
C PRO A 224 -25.76 4.73 -1.37
N GLU A 225 -26.96 4.57 -0.85
CA GLU A 225 -27.44 5.67 0.03
C GLU A 225 -26.75 5.60 1.40
N GLY A 226 -26.74 6.84 2.03
CA GLY A 226 -26.16 6.88 3.40
C GLY A 226 -24.69 7.33 3.37
N PRO A 227 -24.12 7.38 4.65
CA PRO A 227 -22.74 7.89 4.74
C PRO A 227 -21.72 6.84 4.26
N GLY A 228 -21.00 7.20 3.09
CA GLY A 228 -20.00 6.26 2.51
C GLY A 228 -18.58 6.83 2.62
N TYR A 229 -17.67 5.91 2.42
CA TYR A 229 -16.24 6.25 2.36
C TYR A 229 -15.61 5.59 1.12
N ILE A 230 -14.81 6.52 0.36
CA ILE A 230 -14.21 5.97 -0.88
C ILE A 230 -12.68 5.98 -0.72
N TYR A 231 -12.15 4.80 -0.97
CA TYR A 231 -10.69 4.63 -0.94
C TYR A 231 -10.21 4.21 -2.34
N ILE A 232 -9.24 5.06 -2.86
CA ILE A 232 -8.72 4.79 -4.22
C ILE A 232 -7.20 4.68 -4.14
N ALA A 233 -6.71 3.61 -4.70
CA ALA A 233 -5.24 3.47 -4.69
C ALA A 233 -4.79 2.86 -6.03
N GLY A 234 -3.79 3.50 -6.58
CA GLY A 234 -3.23 3.02 -7.85
C GLY A 234 -2.28 4.06 -8.45
N GLU A 235 -2.32 4.14 -9.81
CA GLU A 235 -1.46 5.13 -10.47
C GLU A 235 -1.95 6.56 -10.17
N ALA A 236 -1.02 7.46 -9.92
CA ALA A 236 -1.32 8.77 -9.29
C ALA A 236 -2.33 9.55 -10.14
N ARG A 237 -2.04 9.67 -11.45
CA ARG A 237 -2.99 10.45 -12.27
C ARG A 237 -4.35 9.75 -12.37
N ALA A 238 -4.31 8.49 -12.53
CA ALA A 238 -5.57 7.75 -12.57
C ALA A 238 -6.37 7.89 -11.27
N ALA A 239 -5.69 7.77 -10.12
CA ALA A 239 -6.40 7.90 -8.84
C ALA A 239 -7.03 9.29 -8.72
N SER A 240 -6.26 10.29 -9.20
CA SER A 240 -6.81 11.66 -9.14
C SER A 240 -8.05 11.79 -10.04
N GLU A 241 -8.02 11.18 -11.17
CA GLU A 241 -9.20 11.23 -12.07
C GLU A 241 -10.39 10.48 -11.46
N CYS A 242 -10.14 9.32 -10.87
CA CYS A 242 -11.24 8.65 -10.15
C CYS A 242 -11.86 9.58 -9.11
N ARG A 243 -10.96 10.22 -8.31
CA ARG A 243 -11.49 11.13 -7.27
C ARG A 243 -12.36 12.22 -7.91
N LYS A 244 -11.89 12.82 -8.98
CA LYS A 244 -12.67 13.88 -9.66
C LYS A 244 -14.05 13.35 -10.10
N HIS A 245 -14.02 12.14 -10.61
CA HIS A 245 -15.32 11.59 -11.03
C HIS A 245 -16.30 11.51 -9.86
N PHE A 246 -15.86 10.92 -8.75
CA PHE A 246 -16.82 10.73 -7.64
C PHE A 246 -17.18 12.07 -6.99
N ARG A 247 -16.25 12.97 -6.97
CA ARG A 247 -16.53 14.26 -6.30
C ARG A 247 -17.36 15.15 -7.23
N ASP A 248 -16.86 15.41 -8.40
CA ASP A 248 -17.55 16.38 -9.28
C ASP A 248 -18.67 15.72 -10.07
N GLY A 249 -18.37 14.47 -10.46
CA GLY A 249 -19.38 13.79 -11.30
C GLY A 249 -20.60 13.32 -10.49
N LEU A 250 -20.29 12.88 -9.26
CA LEU A 250 -21.44 12.29 -8.53
C LEU A 250 -21.72 13.12 -7.27
N GLY A 251 -20.96 14.25 -7.14
CA GLY A 251 -21.22 15.18 -6.02
C GLY A 251 -20.91 14.58 -4.65
N PHE A 252 -19.99 13.54 -4.54
CA PHE A 252 -19.66 12.90 -3.24
C PHE A 252 -18.77 13.83 -2.41
N ASP A 253 -19.00 13.81 -1.15
CA ASP A 253 -18.22 14.66 -0.22
C ASP A 253 -16.72 14.31 -0.28
N LYS A 254 -15.87 15.29 -0.61
CA LYS A 254 -14.43 15.03 -0.86
C LYS A 254 -13.70 14.66 0.45
N THR A 255 -14.23 15.08 1.63
CA THR A 255 -13.54 14.74 2.90
C THR A 255 -13.70 13.25 3.21
N ARG A 256 -14.47 12.57 2.37
CA ARG A 256 -14.66 11.13 2.63
C ARG A 256 -14.11 10.30 1.48
N ILE A 257 -13.26 11.03 0.73
CA ILE A 257 -12.55 10.29 -0.34
C ILE A 257 -11.06 10.32 -0.01
N ASP A 258 -10.56 9.15 0.02
CA ASP A 258 -9.09 9.06 0.11
C ASP A 258 -8.54 8.46 -1.19
N ALA A 259 -7.79 9.35 -1.97
CA ALA A 259 -7.17 8.89 -3.23
C ALA A 259 -5.64 8.98 -3.12
N ILE A 260 -5.04 7.88 -3.37
CA ILE A 260 -3.58 7.84 -3.12
C ILE A 260 -2.90 7.26 -4.38
N GLY A 261 -1.90 8.07 -4.81
CA GLY A 261 -1.08 7.58 -5.95
C GLY A 261 0.05 6.67 -5.48
N TYR A 262 -0.04 5.39 -5.79
CA TYR A 262 1.02 4.45 -5.34
C TYR A 262 2.18 4.41 -6.33
N TRP A 263 1.92 4.78 -7.55
CA TRP A 263 3.02 4.79 -8.54
C TRP A 263 2.68 5.78 -9.65
N ILE A 264 3.74 6.20 -10.30
CA ILE A 264 3.59 7.10 -11.46
C ILE A 264 4.24 6.42 -12.67
N GLU A 265 3.49 6.47 -13.67
CA GLU A 265 4.06 5.84 -14.88
C GLU A 265 5.36 6.54 -15.29
N GLY A 266 6.33 5.65 -15.58
CA GLY A 266 7.58 6.16 -16.17
C GLY A 266 8.50 6.79 -15.11
N GLN A 267 8.01 6.72 -13.82
CA GLN A 267 8.87 7.34 -12.79
C GLN A 267 9.06 6.36 -11.63
N ALA A 268 10.40 6.35 -11.20
CA ALA A 268 10.62 5.64 -9.92
C ALA A 268 10.30 6.57 -8.74
N ARG A 269 9.27 6.18 -7.82
CA ARG A 269 8.92 7.07 -6.70
C ARG A 269 10.07 7.16 -5.68
N VAL A 270 10.70 8.38 -5.55
CA VAL A 270 11.78 8.63 -4.57
C VAL A 270 11.19 8.57 -3.15
#